data_AF-A0A397J929-F1
#
_entry.id   AF-A0A397J929-F1
#
_cell.length_a   1.000
_cell.length_b   1.000
_cell.length_c   1.000
_cell.angle_alpha   90.00
_cell.angle_beta   90.00
_cell.angle_gamma   90.00
#
_symmetry.space_group_name_H-M   'P 1'
#
loop_
_entity.id
_entity.type
_entity.pdbx_description
1 polymer ?
#
loop_
_entity_poly.entity_id
_entity_poly.type
_entity_poly.pdbx_seq_one_letter_code
_entity_poly.pdbx_strand_id
1 'polypeptide(L)'
;MLATNEFEFEELTNKLETHLIDTKASWLKTHFSLVYRSIFSKNNFKKLENFCNDIVVKYPNLIFDTDDFASLPESALVSLLKRNDLQMKEVKIWNYVIKWGISQNRALPTNLDEWSKENFLTLKTTLQQCLPHIRYFHLSGDEVLDSIRPYKKILDKQLWKDIDQHFLSPERPIKSIILPARFVSIEELPPRTKEPKEHFSTIISEDHAAEIYEDLEKHLRNLSWYNFSNESRRNTWRL
;
A
#
# COMPACT_ATOMS: atom_id res chain seq x y z
N MET A 1 14.11 2.87 -21.46
CA MET A 1 14.11 3.52 -20.14
C MET A 1 15.10 2.86 -19.18
N LEU A 2 15.05 1.55 -18.94
CA LEU A 2 16.06 0.87 -18.11
C LEU A 2 17.48 0.98 -18.68
N ALA A 3 17.65 0.66 -19.97
CA ALA A 3 18.95 0.82 -20.63
C ALA A 3 19.45 2.27 -20.62
N THR A 4 18.57 3.25 -20.85
CA THR A 4 18.96 4.67 -20.86
C THR A 4 19.38 5.17 -19.48
N ASN A 5 18.82 4.61 -18.42
CA ASN A 5 19.25 4.87 -17.05
C ASN A 5 20.60 4.20 -16.74
N GLU A 6 20.78 2.95 -17.16
CA GLU A 6 22.01 2.18 -16.96
C GLU A 6 23.22 2.80 -17.66
N PHE A 7 23.01 3.40 -18.84
CA PHE A 7 24.03 4.14 -19.58
C PHE A 7 24.08 5.64 -19.22
N GLU A 8 23.42 6.07 -18.14
CA GLU A 8 23.44 7.45 -17.63
C GLU A 8 23.04 8.53 -18.67
N PHE A 9 22.18 8.18 -19.62
CA PHE A 9 21.62 9.13 -20.58
C PHE A 9 20.48 9.93 -19.95
N GLU A 10 20.82 10.88 -19.08
CA GLU A 10 19.86 11.63 -18.26
C GLU A 10 18.81 12.39 -19.09
N GLU A 11 19.21 13.08 -20.17
CA GLU A 11 18.26 13.85 -21.00
C GLU A 11 17.23 12.93 -21.67
N LEU A 12 17.69 11.79 -22.21
CA LEU A 12 16.81 10.81 -22.85
C LEU A 12 15.91 10.13 -21.82
N THR A 13 16.45 9.77 -20.65
CA THR A 13 15.66 9.21 -19.55
C THR A 13 14.56 10.18 -19.12
N ASN A 14 14.89 11.46 -18.94
CA ASN A 14 13.93 12.51 -18.60
C ASN A 14 12.83 12.69 -19.66
N LYS A 15 13.17 12.61 -20.95
CA LYS A 15 12.18 12.67 -22.06
C LYS A 15 11.26 11.46 -22.05
N LEU A 16 11.81 10.26 -21.81
CA LEU A 16 11.05 9.02 -21.74
C LEU A 16 10.11 8.99 -20.53
N GLU A 17 10.56 9.44 -19.35
CA GLU A 17 9.70 9.54 -18.16
C GLU A 17 8.50 10.46 -18.42
N THR A 18 8.75 11.64 -18.99
CA THR A 18 7.70 12.61 -19.31
C THR A 18 6.71 12.03 -20.32
N HIS A 19 7.21 11.44 -21.40
CA HIS A 19 6.38 10.81 -22.42
C HIS A 19 5.53 9.66 -21.84
N LEU A 20 6.09 8.85 -20.94
CA LEU A 20 5.39 7.75 -20.29
C LEU A 20 4.26 8.27 -19.39
N ILE A 21 4.52 9.33 -18.61
CA ILE A 21 3.50 9.97 -17.78
C ILE A 21 2.37 10.53 -18.65
N ASP A 22 2.70 11.29 -19.69
CA ASP A 22 1.71 11.98 -20.52
C ASP A 22 0.84 11.02 -21.34
N THR A 23 1.45 9.95 -21.87
CA THR A 23 0.75 9.04 -22.82
C THR A 23 0.21 7.78 -22.17
N LYS A 24 0.71 7.37 -21.00
CA LYS A 24 0.37 6.09 -20.34
C LYS A 24 -0.05 6.26 -18.87
N ALA A 25 -0.48 7.45 -18.46
CA ALA A 25 -0.99 7.70 -17.10
C ALA A 25 -1.99 6.64 -16.60
N SER A 26 -2.97 6.24 -17.42
CA SER A 26 -3.95 5.21 -17.04
C SER A 26 -3.30 3.85 -16.80
N TRP A 27 -2.35 3.45 -17.66
CA TRP A 27 -1.61 2.20 -17.50
C TRP A 27 -0.73 2.21 -16.24
N LEU A 28 -0.08 3.35 -15.94
CA LEU A 28 0.72 3.56 -14.74
C LEU A 28 -0.13 3.40 -13.47
N LYS A 29 -1.36 3.93 -13.48
CA LYS A 29 -2.30 3.79 -12.36
C LYS A 29 -2.78 2.35 -12.17
N THR A 30 -3.03 1.62 -13.25
CA THR A 30 -3.43 0.20 -13.18
C THR A 30 -2.29 -0.69 -12.66
N HIS A 31 -1.03 -0.36 -12.95
CA HIS A 31 0.15 -1.15 -12.57
C HIS A 31 0.97 -0.47 -11.48
N PHE A 32 0.30 0.25 -10.57
CA PHE A 32 0.95 1.19 -9.66
C PHE A 32 2.00 0.54 -8.75
N SER A 33 1.69 -0.57 -8.08
CA SER A 33 2.63 -1.25 -7.18
C SER A 33 3.89 -1.71 -7.89
N LEU A 34 3.73 -2.29 -9.09
CA LEU A 34 4.83 -2.73 -9.94
C LEU A 34 5.72 -1.55 -10.33
N VAL A 35 5.12 -0.47 -10.83
CA VAL A 35 5.83 0.75 -11.25
C VAL A 35 6.60 1.34 -10.06
N TYR A 36 5.95 1.49 -8.91
CA TYR A 36 6.55 2.06 -7.71
C TYR A 36 7.77 1.26 -7.27
N ARG A 37 7.65 -0.07 -7.18
CA ARG A 37 8.79 -0.95 -6.87
C ARG A 37 9.93 -0.81 -7.88
N SER A 38 9.61 -0.74 -9.18
CA SER A 38 10.62 -0.61 -10.23
C SER A 38 11.42 0.69 -10.10
N ILE A 39 10.78 1.81 -9.75
CA ILE A 39 11.43 3.11 -9.54
C ILE A 39 12.52 3.02 -8.47
N PHE A 40 12.18 2.45 -7.30
CA PHE A 40 13.10 2.36 -6.16
C PHE A 40 14.14 1.23 -6.28
N SER A 41 13.99 0.33 -7.25
CA SER A 41 14.95 -0.77 -7.49
C SER A 41 16.17 -0.36 -8.33
N LYS A 42 16.07 0.70 -9.13
CA LYS A 42 17.08 1.06 -10.13
C LYS A 42 17.70 2.43 -9.95
N ASN A 43 17.19 3.24 -9.00
CA ASN A 43 17.53 4.64 -8.77
C ASN A 43 17.39 5.51 -10.04
N ASN A 44 17.18 6.82 -9.88
CA ASN A 44 17.18 7.86 -10.94
C ASN A 44 15.90 8.13 -11.77
N PHE A 45 14.73 7.54 -11.51
CA PHE A 45 13.49 7.94 -12.20
C PHE A 45 12.73 9.04 -11.44
N LYS A 46 13.33 10.23 -11.31
CA LYS A 46 12.82 11.30 -10.42
C LYS A 46 11.43 11.82 -10.83
N LYS A 47 11.13 11.91 -12.13
CA LYS A 47 9.83 12.43 -12.59
C LYS A 47 8.73 11.41 -12.33
N LEU A 48 8.99 10.13 -12.62
CA LEU A 48 8.06 9.05 -12.30
C LEU A 48 7.90 8.87 -10.80
N GLU A 49 8.98 9.01 -10.02
CA GLU A 49 8.93 8.98 -8.56
C GLU A 49 8.00 10.07 -8.04
N ASN A 50 8.18 11.31 -8.50
CA ASN A 50 7.31 12.43 -8.11
C ASN A 50 5.85 12.19 -8.52
N PHE A 51 5.61 11.76 -9.76
CA PHE A 51 4.26 11.43 -10.25
C PHE A 51 3.58 10.38 -9.37
N CYS A 52 4.30 9.29 -9.02
CA CYS A 52 3.73 8.26 -8.16
C CYS A 52 3.54 8.75 -6.72
N ASN A 53 4.49 9.52 -6.22
CA ASN A 53 4.44 10.10 -4.88
C ASN A 53 3.22 11.04 -4.70
N ASP A 54 2.87 11.83 -5.71
CA ASP A 54 1.69 12.71 -5.69
C ASP A 54 0.36 11.92 -5.63
N ILE A 55 0.38 10.68 -6.11
CA ILE A 55 -0.77 9.77 -6.06
C ILE A 55 -0.81 9.03 -4.72
N VAL A 56 0.31 8.45 -4.28
CA VAL A 56 0.35 7.58 -3.08
C VAL A 56 0.03 8.32 -1.79
N VAL A 57 0.30 9.63 -1.73
CA VAL A 57 -0.08 10.42 -0.55
C VAL A 57 -1.58 10.54 -0.35
N LYS A 58 -2.35 10.55 -1.44
CA LYS A 58 -3.82 10.59 -1.42
C LYS A 58 -4.44 9.20 -1.33
N TYR A 59 -3.80 8.22 -1.96
CA TYR A 59 -4.29 6.85 -2.07
C TYR A 59 -3.21 5.83 -1.63
N PRO A 60 -2.82 5.84 -0.35
CA PRO A 60 -1.76 4.96 0.15
C PRO A 60 -2.11 3.47 0.04
N ASN A 61 -3.40 3.14 0.00
CA ASN A 61 -3.90 1.78 -0.23
C ASN A 61 -3.40 1.17 -1.56
N LEU A 62 -3.03 1.97 -2.56
CA LEU A 62 -2.45 1.48 -3.81
C LEU A 62 -1.10 0.76 -3.65
N ILE A 63 -0.44 0.94 -2.51
CA ILE A 63 0.80 0.25 -2.15
C ILE A 63 0.61 -0.63 -0.91
N PHE A 64 0.02 -0.08 0.16
CA PHE A 64 -0.01 -0.78 1.44
C PHE A 64 -0.96 -1.99 1.43
N ASP A 65 -2.08 -1.91 0.71
CA ASP A 65 -3.11 -2.94 0.72
C ASP A 65 -2.89 -4.02 -0.36
N THR A 66 -1.77 -3.96 -1.10
CA THR A 66 -1.47 -4.93 -2.16
C THR A 66 -0.88 -6.22 -1.63
N ASP A 67 -1.16 -7.34 -2.32
CA ASP A 67 -0.63 -8.66 -1.94
C ASP A 67 0.91 -8.71 -2.02
N ASP A 68 1.49 -7.90 -2.91
CA ASP A 68 2.94 -7.83 -3.13
C ASP A 68 3.65 -6.79 -2.23
N PHE A 69 2.96 -6.15 -1.28
CA PHE A 69 3.54 -5.16 -0.37
C PHE A 69 4.79 -5.69 0.37
N ALA A 70 4.80 -6.97 0.75
CA ALA A 70 5.96 -7.61 1.38
C ALA A 70 7.23 -7.61 0.50
N SER A 71 7.08 -7.42 -0.81
CA SER A 71 8.18 -7.35 -1.79
C SER A 71 8.65 -5.92 -2.07
N LEU A 72 8.11 -4.93 -1.35
CA LEU A 72 8.49 -3.53 -1.50
C LEU A 72 9.95 -3.33 -1.04
N PRO A 73 10.82 -2.65 -1.83
CA PRO A 73 12.18 -2.34 -1.40
C PRO A 73 12.18 -1.48 -0.13
N GLU A 74 13.15 -1.70 0.77
CA GLU A 74 13.29 -0.91 2.01
C GLU A 74 13.37 0.60 1.71
N SER A 75 14.10 0.98 0.67
CA SER A 75 14.22 2.38 0.21
C SER A 75 12.87 3.01 -0.13
N ALA A 76 11.97 2.25 -0.76
CA ALA A 76 10.63 2.70 -1.10
C ALA A 76 9.78 2.87 0.17
N LEU A 77 9.83 1.89 1.08
CA LEU A 77 9.12 1.97 2.37
C LEU A 77 9.61 3.17 3.19
N VAL A 78 10.93 3.36 3.30
CA VAL A 78 11.53 4.50 3.99
C VAL A 78 11.12 5.83 3.34
N SER A 79 11.06 5.90 2.01
CA SER A 79 10.59 7.09 1.28
C SER A 79 9.14 7.44 1.66
N LEU A 80 8.25 6.44 1.67
CA LEU A 80 6.86 6.60 2.12
C LEU A 80 6.79 7.07 3.59
N LEU A 81 7.58 6.47 4.48
CA LEU A 81 7.57 6.82 5.90
C LEU A 81 8.11 8.23 6.17
N LYS A 82 9.00 8.77 5.33
CA LYS A 82 9.49 10.16 5.50
C LYS A 82 8.41 11.20 5.23
N ARG A 83 7.37 10.87 4.48
CA ARG A 83 6.31 11.80 4.07
C ARG A 83 5.40 12.21 5.23
N ASN A 84 5.19 13.52 5.35
CA ASN A 84 4.26 14.12 6.31
C ASN A 84 2.83 14.26 5.75
N ASP A 85 2.70 14.24 4.43
CA ASP A 85 1.44 14.39 3.70
C ASP A 85 0.78 13.05 3.35
N LEU A 86 1.35 11.93 3.79
CA LEU A 86 0.78 10.60 3.61
C LEU A 86 -0.54 10.46 4.40
N GLN A 87 -1.66 10.34 3.70
CA GLN A 87 -3.00 10.27 4.31
C GLN A 87 -3.34 8.88 4.88
N MET A 88 -2.65 8.48 5.95
CA MET A 88 -2.91 7.22 6.65
C MET A 88 -2.66 7.36 8.16
N LYS A 89 -3.53 6.71 8.96
CA LYS A 89 -3.36 6.66 10.42
C LYS A 89 -2.04 6.02 10.81
N GLU A 90 -1.37 6.58 11.81
CA GLU A 90 -0.05 6.11 12.24
C GLU A 90 -0.05 4.64 12.68
N VAL A 91 -1.08 4.19 13.39
CA VAL A 91 -1.20 2.79 13.82
C VAL A 91 -1.25 1.82 12.63
N LYS A 92 -1.91 2.22 11.53
CA LYS A 92 -1.96 1.39 10.31
C LYS A 92 -0.58 1.29 9.68
N ILE A 93 0.14 2.42 9.61
CA ILE A 93 1.50 2.47 9.08
C ILE A 93 2.42 1.58 9.92
N TRP A 94 2.34 1.65 11.24
CA TRP A 94 3.07 0.77 12.13
C TRP A 94 2.80 -0.72 11.85
N ASN A 95 1.52 -1.11 11.75
CA ASN A 95 1.14 -2.50 11.46
C ASN A 95 1.72 -2.99 10.12
N TYR A 96 1.72 -2.14 9.09
CA TYR A 96 2.35 -2.46 7.82
C TYR A 96 3.87 -2.58 7.92
N VAL A 97 4.54 -1.70 8.65
CA VAL A 97 5.99 -1.77 8.87
C VAL A 97 6.37 -3.06 9.61
N ILE A 98 5.62 -3.45 10.63
CA ILE A 98 5.82 -4.73 11.32
C ILE A 98 5.58 -5.91 10.39
N LYS A 99 4.47 -5.91 9.63
CA LYS A 99 4.16 -6.96 8.64
C LYS A 99 5.29 -7.10 7.62
N TRP A 100 5.80 -5.99 7.09
CA TRP A 100 6.92 -5.97 6.14
C TRP A 100 8.21 -6.48 6.77
N GLY A 101 8.53 -6.04 8.00
CA GLY A 101 9.73 -6.48 8.72
C GLY A 101 9.72 -7.98 9.02
N ILE A 102 8.56 -8.53 9.39
CA ILE A 102 8.39 -9.97 9.62
C ILE A 102 8.52 -10.74 8.30
N SER A 103 7.94 -10.23 7.19
CA SER A 103 8.01 -10.92 5.89
C SER A 103 9.42 -11.02 5.32
N GLN A 104 10.32 -10.09 5.68
CA GLN A 104 11.74 -10.17 5.29
C GLN A 104 12.49 -11.29 6.05
N ASN A 105 11.96 -11.78 7.16
CA ASN A 105 12.63 -12.69 8.08
C ASN A 105 11.84 -14.00 8.24
N ARG A 106 11.89 -14.87 7.22
CA ARG A 106 11.09 -16.12 7.17
C ARG A 106 11.33 -17.11 8.32
N ALA A 107 12.42 -16.96 9.06
CA ALA A 107 12.74 -17.79 10.22
C ALA A 107 12.03 -17.33 11.52
N LEU A 108 11.35 -16.17 11.51
CA LEU A 108 10.63 -15.69 12.69
C LEU A 108 9.39 -16.55 12.97
N PRO A 109 9.13 -16.92 14.23
CA PRO A 109 7.90 -17.59 14.62
C PRO A 109 6.68 -16.73 14.30
N THR A 110 5.58 -17.38 13.93
CA THR A 110 4.30 -16.70 13.66
C THR A 110 3.69 -16.16 14.96
N ASN A 111 3.77 -16.92 16.05
CA ASN A 111 3.29 -16.48 17.35
C ASN A 111 4.33 -15.62 18.07
N LEU A 112 3.94 -14.42 18.49
CA LEU A 112 4.82 -13.48 19.18
C LEU A 112 5.29 -14.00 20.55
N ASP A 113 4.51 -14.85 21.22
CA ASP A 113 4.86 -15.42 22.52
C ASP A 113 6.07 -16.35 22.44
N GLU A 114 6.35 -16.91 21.26
CA GLU A 114 7.49 -17.78 20.98
C GLU A 114 8.78 -16.98 20.68
N TRP A 115 8.73 -15.65 20.69
CA TRP A 115 9.85 -14.83 20.27
C TRP A 115 10.97 -14.75 21.29
N SER A 116 12.14 -15.25 20.89
CA SER A 116 13.40 -15.09 21.61
C SER A 116 13.90 -13.64 21.55
N LYS A 117 14.91 -13.30 22.36
CA LYS A 117 15.59 -11.99 22.26
C LYS A 117 16.25 -11.78 20.90
N GLU A 118 16.75 -12.85 20.29
CA GLU A 118 17.38 -12.82 18.97
C GLU A 118 16.34 -12.51 17.88
N ASN A 119 15.13 -13.07 17.98
CA ASN A 119 14.03 -12.76 17.04
C ASN A 119 13.71 -11.26 17.03
N PHE A 120 13.62 -10.63 18.20
CA PHE A 120 13.44 -9.17 18.29
C PHE A 120 14.64 -8.39 17.75
N LEU A 121 15.87 -8.87 17.95
CA LEU A 121 17.07 -8.22 17.43
C LEU A 121 17.13 -8.27 15.90
N THR A 122 16.74 -9.41 15.31
CA THR A 122 16.61 -9.58 13.87
C THR A 122 15.59 -8.60 13.29
N LEU A 123 14.38 -8.54 13.86
CA LEU A 123 13.37 -7.58 13.42
C LEU A 123 13.85 -6.12 13.60
N LYS A 124 14.51 -5.81 14.72
CA LYS A 124 15.09 -4.47 14.96
C LYS A 124 16.09 -4.09 13.88
N THR A 125 16.98 -5.01 13.51
CA THR A 125 17.99 -4.78 12.47
C THR A 125 17.34 -4.55 11.11
N THR A 126 16.34 -5.35 10.76
CA THR A 126 15.58 -5.17 9.50
C THR A 126 14.84 -3.85 9.43
N LEU A 127 14.29 -3.38 10.55
CA LEU A 127 13.48 -2.16 10.59
C LEU A 127 14.29 -0.90 10.96
N GLN A 128 15.62 -1.00 11.07
CA GLN A 128 16.46 0.08 11.62
C GLN A 128 16.30 1.42 10.88
N GLN A 129 16.08 1.40 9.56
CA GLN A 129 15.86 2.63 8.78
C GLN A 129 14.41 3.10 8.81
N CYS A 130 13.47 2.22 9.14
CA CYS A 130 12.03 2.53 9.20
C CYS A 130 11.63 3.10 10.57
N LEU A 131 12.16 2.54 11.66
CA LEU A 131 11.78 2.91 13.03
C LEU A 131 11.93 4.40 13.36
N PRO A 132 12.97 5.12 12.90
CA PRO A 132 13.12 6.56 13.14
C PRO A 132 12.06 7.42 12.43
N HIS A 133 11.28 6.84 11.52
CA HIS A 133 10.25 7.51 10.74
C HIS A 133 8.82 7.15 11.20
N ILE A 134 8.66 6.60 12.39
CA ILE A 134 7.34 6.37 13.01
C ILE A 134 7.00 7.52 13.95
N ARG A 135 5.77 8.03 13.87
CA ARG A 135 5.26 9.16 14.67
C ARG A 135 4.69 8.64 16.00
N TYR A 136 5.53 8.03 16.85
CA TYR A 136 5.09 7.36 18.08
C TYR A 136 4.24 8.24 19.01
N PHE A 137 4.56 9.54 19.09
CA PHE A 137 3.87 10.50 19.97
C PHE A 137 2.50 10.96 19.44
N HIS A 138 2.12 10.53 18.25
CA HIS A 138 0.82 10.81 17.63
C HIS A 138 -0.12 9.59 17.67
N LEU A 139 0.27 8.52 18.36
CA LEU A 139 -0.58 7.37 18.66
C LEU A 139 -1.35 7.60 19.95
N SER A 140 -2.58 7.08 20.02
CA SER A 140 -3.35 7.01 21.26
C SER A 140 -2.76 5.99 22.24
N GLY A 141 -3.13 6.09 23.51
CA GLY A 141 -2.71 5.14 24.54
C GLY A 141 -3.04 3.70 24.21
N ASP A 142 -4.26 3.45 23.76
CA ASP A 142 -4.72 2.12 23.38
C ASP A 142 -3.91 1.57 22.19
N GLU A 143 -3.64 2.40 21.17
CA GLU A 143 -2.80 2.00 20.05
C GLU A 143 -1.35 1.68 20.48
N VAL A 144 -0.79 2.44 21.45
CA VAL A 144 0.53 2.14 22.02
C VAL A 144 0.51 0.81 22.78
N LEU A 145 -0.51 0.57 23.60
CA LEU A 145 -0.64 -0.65 24.40
C LEU A 145 -0.89 -1.89 23.55
N ASP A 146 -1.70 -1.79 22.52
CA ASP A 146 -2.12 -2.92 21.70
C ASP A 146 -1.14 -3.20 20.56
N SER A 147 -0.63 -2.16 19.90
CA SER A 147 0.18 -2.31 18.68
C SER A 147 1.68 -2.14 18.90
N ILE A 148 2.11 -1.20 19.76
CA ILE A 148 3.54 -0.89 19.96
C ILE A 148 4.17 -1.75 21.06
N ARG A 149 3.50 -1.85 22.22
CA ARG A 149 4.00 -2.54 23.42
C ARG A 149 4.42 -4.00 23.15
N PRO A 150 3.73 -4.80 22.33
CA PRO A 150 4.18 -6.17 22.05
C PRO A 150 5.58 -6.23 21.43
N TYR A 151 5.96 -5.19 20.67
CA TYR A 151 7.24 -5.09 19.99
C TYR A 151 8.23 -4.15 20.69
N LYS A 152 7.96 -3.66 21.91
CA LYS A 152 8.80 -2.66 22.61
C LYS A 152 10.31 -2.98 22.65
N LYS A 153 10.69 -4.26 22.56
CA LYS A 153 12.08 -4.73 22.55
C LYS A 153 12.86 -4.29 21.29
N ILE A 154 12.19 -3.95 20.20
CA ILE A 154 12.85 -3.43 18.99
C ILE A 154 13.15 -1.93 19.10
N LEU A 155 12.51 -1.23 20.03
CA LEU A 155 12.72 0.20 20.25
C LEU A 155 13.92 0.43 21.17
N ASP A 156 14.54 1.61 21.03
CA ASP A 156 15.57 2.03 21.97
C ASP A 156 14.99 2.31 23.35
N LYS A 157 15.74 1.97 24.40
CA LYS A 157 15.29 2.10 25.79
C LYS A 157 14.85 3.53 26.14
N GLN A 158 15.56 4.54 25.61
CA GLN A 158 15.22 5.94 25.82
C GLN A 158 13.92 6.33 25.10
N LEU A 159 13.73 5.86 23.85
CA LEU A 159 12.51 6.10 23.09
C LEU A 159 11.30 5.49 23.79
N TRP A 160 11.39 4.23 24.24
CA TRP A 160 10.30 3.59 24.98
C TRP A 160 9.95 4.36 26.28
N LYS A 161 10.98 4.80 27.03
CA LYS A 161 10.78 5.61 28.23
C LYS A 161 10.07 6.93 27.93
N ASP A 162 10.44 7.58 26.84
CA ASP A 162 9.84 8.85 26.43
C ASP A 162 8.39 8.67 25.97
N ILE A 163 8.07 7.59 25.25
CA ILE A 163 6.69 7.24 24.87
C ILE A 163 5.83 7.02 26.12
N ASP A 164 6.32 6.21 27.06
CA ASP A 164 5.63 5.92 28.32
C ASP A 164 5.41 7.20 29.16
N GLN A 165 6.44 8.04 29.25
CA GLN A 165 6.35 9.32 29.96
C GLN A 165 5.39 10.30 29.28
N HIS A 166 5.42 10.42 27.95
CA HIS A 166 4.55 11.31 27.20
C HIS A 166 3.08 10.92 27.39
N PHE A 167 2.79 9.62 27.49
CA PHE A 167 1.43 9.15 27.78
C PHE A 167 0.95 9.53 29.18
N LEU A 168 1.83 9.46 30.18
CA LEU A 168 1.49 9.81 31.57
C LEU A 168 1.43 11.32 31.83
N SER A 169 2.28 12.10 31.16
CA SER A 169 2.43 13.53 31.40
C SER A 169 3.00 14.23 30.14
N PRO A 170 2.15 14.59 29.16
CA PRO A 170 2.58 15.16 27.87
C PRO A 170 3.40 16.46 28.00
N GLU A 171 3.17 17.23 29.06
CA GLU A 171 3.86 18.51 29.30
C GLU A 171 5.33 18.36 29.74
N ARG A 172 5.75 17.15 30.12
CA ARG A 172 7.13 16.94 30.57
C ARG A 172 8.08 16.85 29.39
N PRO A 173 9.29 17.43 29.51
CA PRO A 173 10.28 17.33 28.45
C PRO A 173 10.70 15.87 28.22
N ILE A 174 10.81 15.50 26.96
CA ILE A 174 11.35 14.22 26.48
C ILE A 174 12.62 14.45 25.67
N LYS A 175 13.44 13.41 25.52
CA LYS A 175 14.72 13.51 24.80
C LYS A 175 14.61 13.11 23.33
N SER A 176 13.63 12.28 23.01
CA SER A 176 13.38 11.77 21.67
C SER A 176 12.87 12.88 20.75
N ILE A 177 13.23 12.80 19.48
CA ILE A 177 12.76 13.72 18.44
C ILE A 177 11.27 13.45 18.20
N ILE A 178 10.44 14.49 18.31
CA ILE A 178 9.03 14.42 17.95
C ILE A 178 8.90 14.79 16.48
N LEU A 179 8.43 13.84 15.67
CA LEU A 179 8.09 14.08 14.28
C LEU A 179 6.73 14.79 14.18
N PRO A 180 6.50 15.63 13.16
CA PRO A 180 5.20 16.23 12.91
C PRO A 180 4.15 15.14 12.59
N ALA A 181 2.90 15.40 12.98
CA ALA A 181 1.77 14.53 12.67
C ALA A 181 1.60 14.39 11.15
N ARG A 182 1.23 13.19 10.69
CA ARG A 182 0.83 12.99 9.29
C ARG A 182 -0.58 13.53 9.08
N PHE A 183 -0.79 14.28 8.01
CA PHE A 183 -2.09 14.86 7.71
C PHE A 183 -3.06 13.78 7.21
N VAL A 184 -4.06 13.44 8.02
CA VAL A 184 -5.18 12.60 7.57
C VAL A 184 -6.31 13.53 7.20
N SER A 185 -6.44 13.87 5.92
CA SER A 185 -7.68 14.46 5.43
C SER A 185 -8.74 13.38 5.51
N ILE A 186 -9.74 13.58 6.37
CA ILE A 186 -11.03 12.94 6.17
C ILE A 186 -11.67 13.72 5.03
N GLU A 187 -11.28 13.45 3.78
CA GLU A 187 -12.25 13.65 2.70
C GLU A 187 -13.31 12.59 2.97
N GLU A 188 -14.36 12.95 3.72
CA GLU A 188 -15.65 12.34 3.51
C GLU A 188 -15.90 12.51 2.02
N LEU A 189 -15.68 11.42 1.26
CA LEU A 189 -16.15 11.36 -0.11
C LEU A 189 -17.59 11.85 -0.07
N PRO A 190 -17.96 12.87 -0.87
CA PRO A 190 -19.32 13.35 -0.87
C PRO A 190 -20.21 12.11 -1.01
N PRO A 191 -21.25 11.95 -0.16
CA PRO A 191 -22.17 10.84 -0.29
C PRO A 191 -22.54 10.82 -1.75
N ARG A 192 -22.33 9.69 -2.45
CA ARG A 192 -22.68 9.54 -3.87
C ARG A 192 -24.07 10.11 -4.01
N THR A 193 -24.14 11.36 -4.44
CA THR A 193 -25.38 12.00 -4.78
C THR A 193 -25.73 11.17 -5.99
N LYS A 194 -26.83 10.43 -5.91
CA LYS A 194 -27.45 9.92 -7.13
C LYS A 194 -27.58 11.17 -7.98
N GLU A 195 -26.72 11.32 -8.99
CA GLU A 195 -26.84 12.41 -9.93
C GLU A 195 -28.32 12.43 -10.33
N PRO A 196 -28.96 13.61 -10.40
CA PRO A 196 -30.22 13.68 -11.13
C PRO A 196 -29.96 12.98 -12.46
N LYS A 197 -30.85 12.06 -12.85
CA LYS A 197 -30.81 11.41 -14.16
C LYS A 197 -30.92 12.50 -15.23
N GLU A 198 -29.85 13.22 -15.51
CA GLU A 198 -29.79 14.17 -16.61
C GLU A 198 -29.63 13.34 -17.87
N HIS A 199 -30.79 13.07 -18.47
CA HIS A 199 -31.01 12.69 -19.85
C HIS A 199 -29.96 11.73 -20.44
N PHE A 200 -29.96 10.48 -19.94
CA PHE A 200 -29.65 9.37 -20.84
C PHE A 200 -30.63 9.45 -22.01
N SER A 201 -30.09 9.47 -23.23
CA SER A 201 -30.85 9.48 -24.47
C SER A 201 -32.06 8.55 -24.38
N THR A 202 -33.24 9.04 -24.77
CA THR A 202 -34.54 8.33 -24.79
C THR A 202 -34.59 7.12 -25.75
N ILE A 203 -33.43 6.59 -26.16
CA ILE A 203 -33.28 5.55 -27.17
C ILE A 203 -33.39 4.16 -26.54
N ILE A 204 -33.03 4.00 -25.26
CA ILE A 204 -33.07 2.71 -24.57
C ILE A 204 -34.07 2.82 -23.41
N SER A 205 -35.26 2.21 -23.58
CA SER A 205 -36.24 2.06 -22.50
C SER A 205 -35.75 1.02 -21.48
N GLU A 206 -36.35 1.00 -20.29
CA GLU A 206 -36.13 -0.07 -19.31
C GLU A 206 -36.44 -1.46 -19.90
N ASP A 207 -37.38 -1.54 -20.84
CA ASP A 207 -37.69 -2.78 -21.56
C ASP A 207 -36.52 -3.25 -22.44
N HIS A 208 -35.87 -2.33 -23.17
CA HIS A 208 -34.66 -2.66 -23.96
C HIS A 208 -33.50 -3.12 -23.05
N ALA A 209 -33.36 -2.53 -21.85
CA ALA A 209 -32.33 -2.93 -20.90
C ALA A 209 -32.60 -4.33 -20.30
N ALA A 210 -33.88 -4.64 -20.03
CA ALA A 210 -34.29 -5.95 -19.54
C ALA A 210 -34.07 -7.04 -20.60
N GLU A 211 -34.36 -6.75 -21.87
CA GLU A 211 -34.15 -7.68 -22.98
C GLU A 211 -32.66 -7.97 -23.20
N ILE A 212 -31.79 -6.95 -23.12
CA ILE A 212 -30.33 -7.12 -23.17
C ILE A 212 -29.83 -7.97 -21.98
N TYR A 213 -30.39 -7.76 -20.79
CA TYR A 213 -30.02 -8.53 -19.60
C TYR A 213 -30.44 -10.00 -19.73
N GLU A 214 -31.64 -10.26 -20.22
CA GLU A 214 -32.15 -11.61 -20.47
C GLU A 214 -31.33 -12.33 -21.54
N ASP A 215 -30.93 -11.63 -22.60
CA ASP A 215 -30.11 -12.20 -23.67
C ASP A 215 -28.65 -12.46 -23.22
N LEU A 216 -28.09 -11.60 -22.36
CA LEU A 216 -26.82 -11.85 -21.67
C LEU A 216 -26.92 -13.06 -20.74
N GLU A 217 -27.97 -13.19 -19.95
CA GLU A 217 -28.20 -14.36 -19.10
C GLU A 217 -28.32 -15.64 -19.94
N LYS A 218 -29.06 -15.60 -21.04
CA LYS A 218 -29.20 -16.73 -21.97
C LYS A 218 -27.85 -17.10 -22.59
N HIS A 219 -27.05 -16.11 -22.98
CA HIS A 219 -25.71 -16.35 -23.53
C HIS A 219 -24.77 -16.97 -22.49
N LEU A 220 -24.80 -16.49 -21.24
CA LEU A 220 -24.03 -17.05 -20.13
C LEU A 220 -24.47 -18.48 -19.77
N ARG A 221 -25.78 -18.77 -19.78
CA ARG A 221 -26.31 -20.12 -19.57
C ARG A 221 -25.90 -21.09 -20.69
N ASN A 222 -25.86 -20.61 -21.93
CA ASN A 222 -25.37 -21.40 -23.07
C ASN A 222 -23.87 -21.69 -22.98
N LEU A 223 -23.07 -20.71 -22.54
CA LEU A 223 -21.64 -20.89 -22.27
C LEU A 223 -21.41 -21.87 -21.09
N SER A 224 -22.23 -21.81 -20.05
CA SER A 224 -22.15 -22.77 -18.94
C SER A 224 -22.54 -24.19 -19.36
N TRP A 225 -23.55 -24.34 -20.22
CA TRP A 225 -23.94 -25.64 -20.80
C TRP A 225 -22.85 -26.21 -21.72
N TYR A 226 -22.23 -25.38 -22.55
CA TYR A 226 -21.13 -25.78 -23.43
C TYR A 226 -19.90 -26.26 -22.63
N ASN A 227 -19.60 -25.60 -21.50
CA ASN A 227 -18.55 -26.01 -20.58
C ASN A 227 -18.91 -27.30 -19.83
N PHE A 228 -20.16 -27.47 -19.36
CA PHE A 228 -20.60 -28.69 -18.67
C PHE A 228 -20.64 -29.93 -19.57
N SER A 229 -21.02 -29.75 -20.84
CA SER A 229 -20.95 -30.78 -21.91
C SER A 229 -19.52 -31.23 -22.20
N ASN A 230 -18.57 -30.27 -22.24
CA ASN A 230 -17.15 -30.56 -22.51
C ASN A 230 -16.39 -31.11 -21.29
N GLU A 231 -16.88 -30.89 -20.07
CA GLU A 231 -16.38 -31.53 -18.84
C GLU A 231 -16.85 -33.00 -18.75
N SER A 232 -18.13 -33.28 -19.06
CA SER A 232 -18.67 -34.65 -19.07
C SER A 232 -18.08 -35.53 -20.17
N ARG A 233 -17.69 -34.97 -21.32
CA ARG A 233 -16.97 -35.70 -22.39
C ARG A 233 -15.48 -35.94 -22.10
N ARG A 234 -14.86 -35.17 -21.19
CA ARG A 234 -13.45 -35.35 -20.79
C ARG A 234 -13.25 -36.39 -19.68
N ASN A 235 -14.30 -36.72 -18.91
CA ASN A 235 -14.23 -37.69 -17.82
C ASN A 235 -14.54 -39.16 -18.24
N THR A 236 -14.76 -39.45 -19.52
CA THR A 236 -14.93 -40.82 -20.05
C THR A 236 -13.65 -41.42 -20.68
N TRP A 237 -12.49 -40.78 -20.55
CA TRP A 237 -11.19 -41.31 -21.03
C TRP A 237 -10.06 -41.24 -20.00
N ARG A 238 -10.38 -41.44 -18.72
CA ARG A 238 -9.41 -41.78 -17.67
C ARG A 238 -9.90 -42.96 -16.85
N LEU A 239 -9.78 -44.15 -17.43
CA LEU A 239 -9.45 -45.40 -16.74
C LEU A 239 -8.15 -45.90 -17.36
#